data_AF-A0A5E4APT2-F1
#
_entry.id   AF-A0A5E4APT2-F1
#
_cell.length_a   1.000
_cell.length_b   1.000
_cell.length_c   1.000
_cell.angle_alpha   90.00
_cell.angle_beta   90.00
_cell.angle_gamma   90.00
#
_symmetry.space_group_name_H-M   'P 1'
#
loop_
_entity.id
_entity.type
_entity.pdbx_description
1 polymer ?
#
loop_
_entity_poly.entity_id
_entity_poly.type
_entity_poly.pdbx_seq_one_letter_code
_entity_poly.pdbx_strand_id
1 'polypeptide(L)'
;MSRRGSSGSRSLDASSHAASPAPEETRDHSLEVPVSREQLNHYRNVVENVRSELAATLVKFESAQSELRDLRSKMLSKEVSCQELKAEMENYKENNARKSSLLTSLRDRVQELEEESAALSASKIRTELTAHAAIKENQELMKRVVELEEKLQKCSKENEENKKQVSKHSRKHEEFLIQLHDSLDPDKRSEKASEEDLILKLRELCKEITLVKGQIVTLEESLNVHEMEAKANRETIVRLASEVNREQRKTASWKEEKDQLNQDLLSAMEAKEALEREVKVFQERLLAGQRAWDASKQELSLLKKSSCELEKSLKASREVATASESQNASFREKVAGLLTGLWGMTGSTEDAILERIQEMGSQEEDGRRANLRLYFLRWKESYSGGSVGIVETQLEALKSLGCAP
;
A
#
# COMPACT_ATOMS: atom_id res chain seq x y z
N MET A 1 -20.84 -20.28 7.74
CA MET A 1 -21.50 -21.58 7.44
C MET A 1 -20.43 -22.64 7.21
N SER A 2 -20.47 -23.77 7.95
CA SER A 2 -20.08 -25.16 7.57
C SER A 2 -18.77 -25.40 6.78
N ARG A 3 -17.78 -26.25 7.12
CA ARG A 3 -17.60 -27.52 7.87
C ARG A 3 -16.07 -27.63 8.21
N ARG A 4 -15.60 -28.06 9.39
CA ARG A 4 -15.51 -29.40 10.04
C ARG A 4 -14.48 -30.38 9.42
N GLY A 5 -13.52 -30.81 10.25
CA GLY A 5 -12.62 -31.97 10.12
C GLY A 5 -11.20 -31.62 10.60
N SER A 6 -10.77 -31.77 11.86
CA SER A 6 -10.67 -32.92 12.79
C SER A 6 -9.64 -33.99 12.41
N SER A 7 -8.77 -34.28 13.40
CA SER A 7 -8.00 -35.51 13.66
C SER A 7 -6.62 -35.60 12.99
N GLY A 8 -5.51 -35.88 13.67
CA GLY A 8 -5.34 -36.33 15.04
C GLY A 8 -3.86 -36.35 15.47
N SER A 9 -3.70 -36.22 16.78
CA SER A 9 -2.45 -36.30 17.53
C SER A 9 -1.92 -37.74 17.56
N ARG A 10 -0.60 -37.91 17.41
CA ARG A 10 0.13 -39.11 17.88
C ARG A 10 1.40 -38.68 18.60
N SER A 11 1.26 -38.56 19.91
CA SER A 11 2.32 -38.78 20.89
C SER A 11 2.61 -40.28 20.92
N LEU A 12 3.89 -40.64 20.87
CA LEU A 12 4.40 -41.94 21.30
C LEU A 12 5.69 -41.69 22.08
N ASP A 13 5.50 -41.47 23.38
CA ASP A 13 6.45 -41.89 24.40
C ASP A 13 6.64 -43.41 24.32
N ALA A 14 7.89 -43.86 24.29
CA ALA A 14 8.26 -45.22 24.62
C ALA A 14 9.51 -45.19 25.49
N SER A 15 9.25 -45.02 26.78
CA SER A 15 10.17 -45.39 27.86
C SER A 15 10.43 -46.90 27.77
N SER A 16 11.70 -47.30 27.71
CA SER A 16 12.11 -48.68 28.01
C SER A 16 13.32 -48.66 28.94
N HIS A 17 13.00 -48.70 30.23
CA HIS A 17 13.88 -49.22 31.26
C HIS A 17 14.02 -50.75 31.07
N ALA A 18 15.25 -51.21 30.88
CA ALA A 18 15.67 -52.59 31.17
C ALA A 18 17.17 -52.51 31.52
N ALA A 19 17.48 -52.47 32.81
CA ALA A 19 17.92 -53.63 33.59
C ALA A 19 19.42 -53.93 33.39
N SER A 20 20.22 -53.40 34.33
CA SER A 20 21.55 -53.93 34.63
C SER A 20 21.47 -55.41 35.01
N PRO A 21 22.47 -56.21 34.62
CA PRO A 21 22.91 -57.32 35.44
C PRO A 21 24.25 -56.99 36.11
N ALA A 22 24.29 -57.20 37.42
CA ALA A 22 25.51 -57.31 38.20
C ALA A 22 26.15 -58.71 37.94
N PRO A 23 27.41 -58.95 38.37
CA PRO A 23 28.34 -59.84 37.69
C PRO A 23 28.15 -61.31 38.06
N GLU A 24 28.18 -62.20 37.07
CA GLU A 24 28.37 -63.63 37.31
C GLU A 24 29.87 -63.95 37.39
N GLU A 25 30.31 -64.30 38.60
CA GLU A 25 31.54 -65.03 38.86
C GLU A 25 31.43 -66.44 38.25
N THR A 26 32.05 -66.65 37.09
CA THR A 26 32.52 -67.97 36.67
C THR A 26 34.03 -68.00 36.82
N ARG A 27 34.49 -68.35 38.02
CA ARG A 27 35.75 -69.08 38.17
C ARG A 27 35.54 -70.43 37.53
N ASP A 28 36.24 -70.73 36.44
CA ASP A 28 36.71 -72.10 36.25
C ASP A 28 37.94 -72.18 35.34
N HIS A 29 38.95 -72.81 35.93
CA HIS A 29 40.08 -73.51 35.33
C HIS A 29 41.09 -72.71 34.52
N SER A 30 42.00 -72.07 35.28
CA SER A 30 43.41 -71.88 34.90
C SER A 30 44.01 -73.19 34.38
N LEU A 31 43.94 -73.39 33.07
CA LEU A 31 44.94 -74.14 32.33
C LEU A 31 46.08 -73.16 32.04
N GLU A 32 46.98 -73.06 33.03
CA GLU A 32 48.22 -72.30 32.96
C GLU A 32 49.19 -73.03 32.00
N VAL A 33 48.88 -72.95 30.71
CA VAL A 33 49.89 -73.07 29.66
C VAL A 33 50.83 -71.89 29.87
N PRO A 34 52.17 -72.06 29.85
CA PRO A 34 53.08 -70.93 29.93
C PRO A 34 52.93 -70.13 28.64
N VAL A 35 51.97 -69.21 28.63
CA VAL A 35 51.82 -68.16 27.63
C VAL A 35 53.12 -67.38 27.69
N SER A 36 53.87 -67.42 26.61
CA SER A 36 55.14 -66.72 26.56
C SER A 36 54.89 -65.23 26.80
N ARG A 37 55.83 -64.52 27.45
CA ARG A 37 55.70 -63.09 27.74
C ARG A 37 55.31 -62.27 26.50
N GLU A 38 55.74 -62.74 25.32
CA GLU A 38 55.40 -62.15 24.03
C GLU A 38 53.90 -62.24 23.70
N GLN A 39 53.22 -63.37 24.00
CA GLN A 39 51.78 -63.51 23.73
C GLN A 39 50.93 -62.58 24.60
N LEU A 40 51.28 -62.42 25.89
CA LEU A 40 50.58 -61.52 26.80
C LEU A 40 50.72 -60.04 26.37
N ASN A 41 51.91 -59.66 25.91
CA ASN A 41 52.16 -58.34 25.33
C ASN A 41 51.40 -58.15 24.00
N HIS A 42 51.33 -59.18 23.15
CA HIS A 42 50.56 -59.13 21.91
C HIS A 42 49.06 -58.86 22.17
N TYR A 43 48.43 -59.59 23.10
CA TYR A 43 47.03 -59.34 23.44
C TYR A 43 46.79 -57.95 24.05
N ARG A 44 47.70 -57.45 24.89
CA ARG A 44 47.63 -56.09 25.43
C ARG A 44 47.63 -55.05 24.30
N ASN A 45 48.57 -55.16 23.36
CA ASN A 45 48.69 -54.22 22.25
C ASN A 45 47.46 -54.28 21.34
N VAL A 46 46.91 -55.48 21.08
CA VAL A 46 45.66 -55.63 20.32
C VAL A 46 44.49 -54.93 21.04
N VAL A 47 44.35 -55.11 22.35
CA VAL A 47 43.29 -54.46 23.14
C VAL A 47 43.46 -52.94 23.18
N GLU A 48 44.68 -52.44 23.35
CA GLU A 48 44.98 -51.00 23.34
C GLU A 48 44.76 -50.37 21.95
N ASN A 49 45.11 -51.08 20.87
CA ASN A 49 44.81 -50.66 19.51
C ASN A 49 43.30 -50.60 19.27
N VAL A 50 42.55 -51.63 19.67
CA VAL A 50 41.08 -51.64 19.56
C VAL A 50 40.43 -50.53 20.40
N ARG A 51 40.94 -50.25 21.60
CA ARG A 51 40.46 -49.11 22.42
C ARG A 51 40.75 -47.76 21.77
N SER A 52 41.93 -47.61 21.16
CA SER A 52 42.31 -46.40 20.44
C SER A 52 41.45 -46.19 19.18
N GLU A 53 41.21 -47.25 18.41
CA GLU A 53 40.30 -47.24 17.26
C GLU A 53 38.86 -46.92 17.69
N LEU A 54 38.38 -47.50 18.80
CA LEU A 54 37.07 -47.18 19.37
C LEU A 54 36.98 -45.72 19.80
N ALA A 55 37.99 -45.18 20.48
CA ALA A 55 38.02 -43.77 20.86
C ALA A 55 38.02 -42.85 19.62
N ALA A 56 38.82 -43.16 18.60
CA ALA A 56 38.88 -42.40 17.36
C ALA A 56 37.55 -42.41 16.60
N THR A 57 36.85 -43.57 16.57
CA THR A 57 35.53 -43.69 15.95
C THR A 57 34.44 -42.95 16.74
N LEU A 58 34.51 -42.96 18.08
CA LEU A 58 33.61 -42.18 18.93
C LEU A 58 33.75 -40.67 18.70
N VAL A 59 34.98 -40.15 18.64
CA VAL A 59 35.22 -38.72 18.34
C VAL A 59 34.68 -38.36 16.96
N LYS A 60 34.89 -39.20 15.94
CA LYS A 60 34.32 -38.99 14.59
C LYS A 60 32.79 -39.04 14.58
N PHE A 61 32.20 -39.92 15.39
CA PHE A 61 30.76 -40.01 15.52
C PHE A 61 30.19 -38.74 16.18
N GLU A 62 30.81 -38.27 17.27
CA GLU A 62 30.41 -37.05 17.98
C GLU A 62 30.56 -35.80 17.10
N SER A 63 31.66 -35.70 16.33
CA SER A 63 31.88 -34.60 15.40
C SER A 63 30.81 -34.60 14.30
N ALA A 64 30.54 -35.74 13.67
CA ALA A 64 29.48 -35.88 12.66
C ALA A 64 28.09 -35.57 13.24
N GLN A 65 27.81 -35.98 14.48
CA GLN A 65 26.55 -35.67 15.15
C GLN A 65 26.40 -34.17 15.44
N SER A 66 27.49 -33.48 15.79
CA SER A 66 27.50 -32.02 15.97
C SER A 66 27.22 -31.28 14.67
N GLU A 67 27.86 -31.68 13.57
CA GLU A 67 27.63 -31.11 12.25
C GLU A 67 26.19 -31.32 11.78
N LEU A 68 25.60 -32.49 12.04
CA LEU A 68 24.19 -32.76 11.75
C LEU A 68 23.24 -31.84 12.53
N ARG A 69 23.55 -31.54 13.80
CA ARG A 69 22.75 -30.59 14.61
C ARG A 69 22.86 -29.17 14.04
N ASP A 70 24.06 -28.74 13.66
CA ASP A 70 24.29 -27.41 13.09
C ASP A 70 23.62 -27.24 11.73
N LEU A 71 23.71 -28.25 10.86
CA LEU A 71 23.03 -28.24 9.56
C LEU A 71 21.51 -28.22 9.72
N ARG A 72 20.96 -28.98 10.67
CA ARG A 72 19.52 -28.94 10.99
C ARG A 72 19.10 -27.55 11.48
N SER A 73 19.88 -26.94 12.37
CA SER A 73 19.61 -25.58 12.86
C SER A 73 19.62 -24.54 11.72
N LYS A 74 20.64 -24.60 10.85
CA LYS A 74 20.74 -23.74 9.65
C LYS A 74 19.57 -23.95 8.70
N MET A 75 19.17 -25.19 8.47
CA MET A 75 18.02 -25.54 7.63
C MET A 75 16.73 -24.96 8.20
N LEU A 76 16.47 -25.11 9.50
CA LEU A 76 15.30 -24.54 10.16
C LEU A 76 15.28 -23.01 10.09
N SER A 77 16.44 -22.35 10.30
CA SER A 77 16.54 -20.90 10.14
C SER A 77 16.24 -20.44 8.70
N LYS A 78 16.71 -21.16 7.69
CA LYS A 78 16.41 -20.87 6.28
C LYS A 78 14.93 -21.13 5.96
N GLU A 79 14.32 -22.17 6.51
CA GLU A 79 12.89 -22.44 6.35
C GLU A 79 12.04 -21.29 6.90
N VAL A 80 12.35 -20.78 8.09
CA VAL A 80 11.66 -19.60 8.67
C VAL A 80 11.82 -18.38 7.76
N SER A 81 13.04 -18.09 7.30
CA SER A 81 13.30 -16.98 6.38
C SER A 81 12.54 -17.12 5.06
N CYS A 82 12.42 -18.34 4.51
CA CYS A 82 11.62 -18.61 3.32
C CYS A 82 10.12 -18.36 3.57
N GLN A 83 9.60 -18.71 4.74
CA GLN A 83 8.20 -18.45 5.10
C GLN A 83 7.92 -16.96 5.26
N GLU A 84 8.83 -16.20 5.87
CA GLU A 84 8.74 -14.74 5.97
C GLU A 84 8.73 -14.07 4.59
N LEU A 85 9.66 -14.46 3.70
CA LEU A 85 9.70 -13.95 2.33
C LEU A 85 8.41 -14.28 1.55
N LYS A 86 7.84 -15.47 1.78
CA LYS A 86 6.56 -15.87 1.16
C LYS A 86 5.41 -15.00 1.67
N ALA A 87 5.34 -14.71 2.96
CA ALA A 87 4.32 -13.84 3.53
C ALA A 87 4.44 -12.41 2.98
N GLU A 88 5.65 -11.89 2.88
CA GLU A 88 5.92 -10.56 2.32
C GLU A 88 5.52 -10.49 0.84
N MET A 89 5.82 -11.52 0.05
CA MET A 89 5.39 -11.61 -1.36
C MET A 89 3.85 -11.57 -1.49
N GLU A 90 3.12 -12.30 -0.66
CA GLU A 90 1.64 -12.28 -0.69
C GLU A 90 1.08 -10.91 -0.28
N ASN A 91 1.69 -10.25 0.71
CA ASN A 91 1.32 -8.87 1.08
C ASN A 91 1.55 -7.89 -0.09
N TYR A 92 2.68 -8.00 -0.81
CA TYR A 92 2.92 -7.21 -2.02
C TYR A 92 1.88 -7.45 -3.11
N LYS A 93 1.49 -8.71 -3.36
CA LYS A 93 0.45 -9.05 -4.33
C LYS A 93 -0.89 -8.44 -3.96
N GLU A 94 -1.29 -8.56 -2.69
CA GLU A 94 -2.55 -7.99 -2.20
C GLU A 94 -2.56 -6.45 -2.32
N ASN A 95 -1.47 -5.80 -1.89
CA ASN A 95 -1.33 -4.36 -2.01
C ASN A 95 -1.37 -3.90 -3.47
N ASN A 96 -0.74 -4.64 -4.37
CA ASN A 96 -0.81 -4.36 -5.80
C ASN A 96 -2.24 -4.52 -6.33
N ALA A 97 -2.96 -5.58 -5.93
CA ALA A 97 -4.35 -5.78 -6.34
C ALA A 97 -5.28 -4.65 -5.85
N ARG A 98 -5.12 -4.21 -4.60
CA ARG A 98 -5.86 -3.08 -4.03
C ARG A 98 -5.58 -1.78 -4.80
N LYS A 99 -4.30 -1.51 -5.10
CA LYS A 99 -3.91 -0.33 -5.90
C LYS A 99 -4.45 -0.39 -7.32
N SER A 100 -4.39 -1.56 -7.97
CA SER A 100 -4.97 -1.75 -9.30
C SER A 100 -6.48 -1.53 -9.30
N SER A 101 -7.20 -2.04 -8.30
CA SER A 101 -8.65 -1.81 -8.15
C SER A 101 -8.99 -0.34 -7.96
N LEU A 102 -8.24 0.37 -7.10
CA LEU A 102 -8.42 1.81 -6.91
C LEU A 102 -8.15 2.57 -8.21
N LEU A 103 -7.10 2.20 -8.93
CA LEU A 103 -6.73 2.85 -10.18
C LEU A 103 -7.82 2.66 -11.25
N THR A 104 -8.42 1.48 -11.35
CA THR A 104 -9.59 1.25 -12.23
C THR A 104 -10.76 2.12 -11.82
N SER A 105 -11.14 2.15 -10.54
CA SER A 105 -12.26 2.98 -10.06
C SER A 105 -12.03 4.47 -10.30
N LEU A 106 -10.80 4.97 -10.13
CA LEU A 106 -10.46 6.36 -10.43
C LEU A 106 -10.53 6.66 -11.92
N ARG A 107 -10.15 5.72 -12.79
CA ARG A 107 -10.31 5.87 -14.25
C ARG A 107 -11.78 5.94 -14.65
N ASP A 108 -12.61 5.05 -14.10
CA ASP A 108 -14.05 5.03 -14.37
C ASP A 108 -14.69 6.36 -13.96
N ARG A 109 -14.35 6.87 -12.78
CA ARG A 109 -14.80 8.17 -12.27
C ARG A 109 -14.38 9.34 -13.17
N VAL A 110 -13.15 9.33 -13.69
CA VAL A 110 -12.68 10.37 -14.62
C VAL A 110 -13.48 10.33 -15.92
N GLN A 111 -13.73 9.14 -16.46
CA GLN A 111 -14.54 8.97 -17.65
C GLN A 111 -15.98 9.48 -17.45
N GLU A 112 -16.62 9.13 -16.32
CA GLU A 112 -17.95 9.64 -15.97
C GLU A 112 -17.99 11.18 -15.95
N LEU A 113 -16.99 11.81 -15.30
CA LEU A 113 -16.90 13.28 -15.24
C LEU A 113 -16.65 13.91 -16.62
N GLU A 114 -15.89 13.26 -17.49
CA GLU A 114 -15.68 13.70 -18.87
C GLU A 114 -16.98 13.63 -19.69
N GLU A 115 -17.76 12.57 -19.53
CA GLU A 115 -19.07 12.39 -20.18
C GLU A 115 -20.09 13.43 -19.67
N GLU A 116 -20.15 13.68 -18.35
CA GLU A 116 -20.99 14.72 -17.75
C GLU A 116 -20.61 16.12 -18.24
N SER A 117 -19.31 16.42 -18.31
CA SER A 117 -18.80 17.69 -18.84
C SER A 117 -19.18 17.90 -20.30
N ALA A 118 -19.08 16.86 -21.12
CA ALA A 118 -19.51 16.90 -22.51
C ALA A 118 -21.03 17.14 -22.63
N ALA A 119 -21.84 16.45 -21.82
CA ALA A 119 -23.29 16.63 -21.78
C ALA A 119 -23.68 18.05 -21.32
N LEU A 120 -23.00 18.60 -20.31
CA LEU A 120 -23.22 19.95 -19.81
C LEU A 120 -22.86 21.00 -20.87
N SER A 121 -21.75 20.82 -21.58
CA SER A 121 -21.35 21.68 -22.69
C SER A 121 -22.40 21.69 -23.81
N ALA A 122 -22.89 20.50 -24.21
CA ALA A 122 -23.95 20.37 -25.20
C ALA A 122 -25.27 21.02 -24.74
N SER A 123 -25.63 20.86 -23.46
CA SER A 123 -26.80 21.51 -22.86
C SER A 123 -26.67 23.02 -22.87
N LYS A 124 -25.51 23.56 -22.46
CA LYS A 124 -25.20 24.99 -22.47
C LYS A 124 -25.38 25.58 -23.87
N ILE A 125 -24.76 24.99 -24.89
CA ILE A 125 -24.90 25.43 -26.29
C ILE A 125 -26.38 25.46 -26.70
N ARG A 126 -27.15 24.43 -26.34
CA ARG A 126 -28.58 24.36 -26.66
C ARG A 126 -29.37 25.50 -26.00
N THR A 127 -29.13 25.76 -24.71
CA THR A 127 -29.81 26.85 -23.99
C THR A 127 -29.43 28.23 -24.51
N GLU A 128 -28.15 28.44 -24.87
CA GLU A 128 -27.68 29.68 -25.49
C GLU A 128 -28.35 29.92 -26.84
N LEU A 129 -28.47 28.87 -27.68
CA LEU A 129 -29.18 28.95 -28.95
C LEU A 129 -30.67 29.29 -28.77
N THR A 130 -31.35 28.66 -27.81
CA THR A 130 -32.76 28.96 -27.50
C THR A 130 -32.92 30.39 -26.98
N ALA A 131 -32.03 30.85 -26.10
CA ALA A 131 -32.06 32.21 -25.59
C ALA A 131 -31.83 33.23 -26.71
N HIS A 132 -30.88 32.98 -27.60
CA HIS A 132 -30.61 33.86 -28.73
C HIS A 132 -31.81 33.92 -29.70
N ALA A 133 -32.48 32.80 -29.95
CA ALA A 133 -33.70 32.77 -30.77
C ALA A 133 -34.83 33.60 -30.14
N ALA A 134 -35.07 33.45 -28.84
CA ALA A 134 -36.09 34.22 -28.12
C ALA A 134 -35.77 35.73 -28.10
N ILE A 135 -34.51 36.12 -27.92
CA ILE A 135 -34.09 37.53 -27.99
C ILE A 135 -34.39 38.11 -29.38
N LYS A 136 -34.11 37.35 -30.44
CA LYS A 136 -34.37 37.79 -31.81
C LYS A 136 -35.86 37.99 -32.08
N GLU A 137 -36.69 37.03 -31.67
CA GLU A 137 -38.15 37.14 -31.79
C GLU A 137 -38.69 38.34 -31.00
N ASN A 138 -38.19 38.56 -29.79
CA ASN A 138 -38.59 39.70 -28.95
C ASN A 138 -38.20 41.05 -29.60
N GLN A 139 -37.04 41.13 -30.26
CA GLN A 139 -36.65 42.29 -31.05
C GLN A 139 -37.58 42.53 -32.26
N GLU A 140 -38.02 41.47 -32.94
CA GLU A 140 -38.97 41.56 -34.05
C GLU A 140 -40.35 42.03 -33.57
N LEU A 141 -40.82 41.52 -32.43
CA LEU A 141 -42.06 41.97 -31.79
C LEU A 141 -41.98 43.43 -31.36
N MET A 142 -40.86 43.87 -30.75
CA MET A 142 -40.66 45.28 -30.39
C MET A 142 -40.75 46.21 -31.61
N LYS A 143 -40.17 45.83 -32.76
CA LYS A 143 -40.32 46.59 -34.01
C LYS A 143 -41.78 46.66 -34.45
N ARG A 144 -42.51 45.54 -34.35
CA ARG A 144 -43.94 45.47 -34.68
C ARG A 144 -44.79 46.38 -33.81
N VAL A 145 -44.48 46.47 -32.52
CA VAL A 145 -45.17 47.35 -31.57
C VAL A 145 -44.99 48.80 -31.98
N VAL A 146 -43.76 49.24 -32.26
CA VAL A 146 -43.48 50.62 -32.72
C VAL A 146 -44.23 50.93 -34.02
N GLU A 147 -44.22 50.03 -35.01
CA GLU A 147 -44.97 50.21 -36.26
C GLU A 147 -46.48 50.37 -36.03
N LEU A 148 -47.05 49.64 -35.06
CA LEU A 148 -48.47 49.72 -34.71
C LEU A 148 -48.79 51.01 -33.94
N GLU A 149 -47.92 51.44 -33.04
CA GLU A 149 -48.03 52.71 -32.33
C GLU A 149 -48.03 53.90 -33.29
N GLU A 150 -47.13 53.91 -34.29
CA GLU A 150 -47.10 54.94 -35.34
C GLU A 150 -48.41 54.98 -36.14
N LYS A 151 -48.94 53.82 -36.53
CA LYS A 151 -50.23 53.72 -37.23
C LYS A 151 -51.39 54.22 -36.38
N LEU A 152 -51.41 53.87 -35.10
CA LEU A 152 -52.43 54.32 -34.15
C LEU A 152 -52.38 55.84 -33.97
N GLN A 153 -51.19 56.40 -33.80
CA GLN A 153 -51.00 57.84 -33.65
C GLN A 153 -51.43 58.60 -34.91
N LYS A 154 -51.17 58.05 -36.10
CA LYS A 154 -51.66 58.62 -37.37
C LYS A 154 -53.19 58.61 -37.44
N CYS A 155 -53.82 57.46 -37.14
CA CYS A 155 -55.28 57.32 -37.12
C CYS A 155 -55.93 58.28 -36.12
N SER A 156 -55.34 58.44 -34.93
CA SER A 156 -55.81 59.40 -33.92
C SER A 156 -55.78 60.84 -34.42
N LYS A 157 -54.70 61.28 -35.09
CA LYS A 157 -54.61 62.62 -35.69
C LYS A 157 -55.66 62.83 -36.78
N GLU A 158 -55.89 61.83 -37.63
CA GLU A 158 -56.90 61.88 -38.67
C GLU A 158 -58.33 61.95 -38.10
N ASN A 159 -58.60 61.20 -37.02
CA ASN A 159 -59.87 61.26 -36.31
C ASN A 159 -60.15 62.64 -35.68
N GLU A 160 -59.13 63.24 -35.05
CA GLU A 160 -59.23 64.61 -34.51
C GLU A 160 -59.51 65.64 -35.61
N GLU A 161 -58.85 65.53 -36.78
CA GLU A 161 -59.12 66.40 -37.92
C GLU A 161 -60.55 66.22 -38.45
N ASN A 162 -61.02 64.98 -38.60
CA ASN A 162 -62.40 64.68 -38.98
C ASN A 162 -63.40 65.27 -38.00
N LYS A 163 -63.15 65.16 -36.69
CA LYS A 163 -64.01 65.73 -35.64
C LYS A 163 -64.10 67.26 -35.75
N LYS A 164 -62.99 67.93 -36.05
CA LYS A 164 -62.97 69.38 -36.32
C LYS A 164 -63.80 69.73 -37.56
N GLN A 165 -63.65 68.99 -38.66
CA GLN A 165 -64.45 69.22 -39.87
C GLN A 165 -65.95 69.04 -39.61
N VAL A 166 -66.34 67.97 -38.91
CA VAL A 166 -67.73 67.73 -38.49
C VAL A 166 -68.26 68.88 -37.64
N SER A 167 -67.48 69.37 -36.66
CA SER A 167 -67.88 70.52 -35.83
C SER A 167 -68.09 71.79 -36.64
N LYS A 168 -67.24 72.03 -37.66
CA LYS A 168 -67.38 73.17 -38.57
C LYS A 168 -68.63 73.06 -39.45
N HIS A 169 -68.92 71.87 -39.96
CA HIS A 169 -70.15 71.62 -40.73
C HIS A 169 -71.40 71.79 -39.88
N SER A 170 -71.39 71.30 -38.64
CA SER A 170 -72.49 71.48 -37.68
C SER A 170 -72.76 72.96 -37.41
N ARG A 171 -71.73 73.78 -37.13
CA ARG A 171 -71.91 75.24 -36.93
C ARG A 171 -72.54 75.94 -38.14
N LYS A 172 -72.09 75.62 -39.37
CA LYS A 172 -72.69 76.16 -40.60
C LYS A 172 -74.15 75.77 -40.75
N HIS A 173 -74.50 74.55 -40.36
CA HIS A 173 -75.88 74.08 -40.38
C HIS A 173 -76.74 74.81 -39.35
N GLU A 174 -76.21 75.03 -38.14
CA GLU A 174 -76.85 75.84 -37.10
C GLU A 174 -77.10 77.28 -37.57
N GLU A 175 -76.10 77.91 -38.20
CA GLU A 175 -76.22 79.25 -38.78
C GLU A 175 -77.30 79.32 -39.88
N PHE A 176 -77.39 78.28 -40.73
CA PHE A 176 -78.46 78.17 -41.73
C PHE A 176 -79.84 78.04 -41.09
N LEU A 177 -79.97 77.26 -40.00
CA LEU A 177 -81.21 77.13 -39.26
C LEU A 177 -81.64 78.45 -38.61
N ILE A 178 -80.69 79.23 -38.07
CA ILE A 178 -80.96 80.58 -37.54
C ILE A 178 -81.42 81.52 -38.66
N GLN A 179 -80.76 81.52 -39.82
CA GLN A 179 -81.20 82.33 -40.97
C GLN A 179 -82.61 81.95 -41.47
N LEU A 180 -82.92 80.65 -41.46
CA LEU A 180 -84.25 80.13 -41.78
C LEU A 180 -85.29 80.55 -40.74
N HIS A 181 -84.91 80.52 -39.46
CA HIS A 181 -85.75 80.96 -38.35
C HIS A 181 -86.03 82.48 -38.42
N ASP A 182 -85.01 83.30 -38.65
CA ASP A 182 -85.13 84.76 -38.77
C ASP A 182 -85.97 85.20 -39.99
N SER A 183 -86.02 84.38 -41.04
CA SER A 183 -86.89 84.60 -42.21
C SER A 183 -88.32 84.09 -42.00
N LEU A 184 -88.56 83.32 -40.94
CA LEU A 184 -89.86 82.79 -40.55
C LEU A 184 -90.47 83.53 -39.35
N ASP A 185 -89.83 84.60 -38.83
CA ASP A 185 -90.26 85.35 -37.64
C ASP A 185 -91.73 85.82 -37.74
N PRO A 186 -92.64 85.24 -36.94
CA PRO A 186 -94.04 85.60 -36.92
C PRO A 186 -94.44 86.16 -35.55
N ASP A 187 -93.84 87.26 -35.09
CA ASP A 187 -94.30 87.90 -33.85
C ASP A 187 -95.36 88.99 -34.10
N LYS A 188 -96.62 88.56 -34.17
CA LYS A 188 -97.78 89.40 -33.80
C LYS A 188 -98.84 88.57 -33.08
N ARG A 189 -98.93 88.86 -31.77
CA ARG A 189 -100.12 88.91 -30.90
C ARG A 189 -100.50 87.66 -30.09
N SER A 190 -100.48 87.90 -28.77
CA SER A 190 -101.47 87.61 -27.74
C SER A 190 -102.24 86.30 -27.82
N GLU A 191 -102.28 85.59 -26.69
CA GLU A 191 -103.47 85.34 -25.87
C GLU A 191 -103.36 83.97 -25.20
N LYS A 192 -104.14 83.79 -24.14
CA LYS A 192 -104.07 82.67 -23.18
C LYS A 192 -103.99 81.32 -23.88
N ALA A 193 -103.06 80.47 -23.43
CA ALA A 193 -102.71 79.18 -24.04
C ALA A 193 -103.91 78.44 -24.62
N SER A 194 -103.96 78.41 -25.96
CA SER A 194 -104.90 77.60 -26.74
C SER A 194 -104.52 76.13 -26.60
N GLU A 195 -105.48 75.26 -26.85
CA GLU A 195 -105.29 73.80 -26.96
C GLU A 195 -104.15 73.45 -27.94
N GLU A 196 -103.90 74.27 -28.97
CA GLU A 196 -102.73 74.14 -29.86
C GLU A 196 -101.36 74.25 -29.17
N ASP A 197 -101.19 75.13 -28.17
CA ASP A 197 -99.91 75.31 -27.47
C ASP A 197 -99.56 74.08 -26.62
N LEU A 198 -100.57 73.44 -26.04
CA LEU A 198 -100.44 72.18 -25.33
C LEU A 198 -100.05 71.05 -26.29
N ILE A 199 -100.63 71.02 -27.50
CA ILE A 199 -100.26 70.05 -28.55
C ILE A 199 -98.81 70.27 -29.02
N LEU A 200 -98.35 71.52 -29.16
CA LEU A 200 -96.97 71.84 -29.51
C LEU A 200 -95.98 71.36 -28.43
N LYS A 201 -96.24 71.67 -27.15
CA LYS A 201 -95.43 71.17 -26.03
C LYS A 201 -95.41 69.66 -25.95
N LEU A 202 -96.55 68.99 -26.16
CA LEU A 202 -96.60 67.54 -26.19
C LEU A 202 -95.74 66.97 -27.32
N ARG A 203 -95.73 67.63 -28.48
CA ARG A 203 -94.90 67.23 -29.63
C ARG A 203 -93.41 67.44 -29.37
N GLU A 204 -93.02 68.52 -28.70
CA GLU A 204 -91.64 68.75 -28.24
C GLU A 204 -91.21 67.70 -27.22
N LEU A 205 -92.05 67.42 -26.22
CA LEU A 205 -91.77 66.40 -25.20
C LEU A 205 -91.61 65.00 -25.81
N CYS A 206 -92.42 64.67 -26.83
CA CYS A 206 -92.26 63.42 -27.60
C CYS A 206 -90.93 63.34 -28.36
N LYS A 207 -90.43 64.46 -28.93
CA LYS A 207 -89.11 64.51 -29.57
C LYS A 207 -88.00 64.30 -28.55
N GLU A 208 -88.11 64.92 -27.38
CA GLU A 208 -87.15 64.80 -26.29
C GLU A 208 -87.13 63.38 -25.72
N ILE A 209 -88.28 62.74 -25.50
CA ILE A 209 -88.37 61.31 -25.11
C ILE A 209 -87.66 60.43 -26.14
N THR A 210 -87.83 60.71 -27.43
CA THR A 210 -87.19 59.94 -28.50
C THR A 210 -85.67 60.12 -28.46
N LEU A 211 -85.19 61.34 -28.23
CA LEU A 211 -83.77 61.66 -28.08
C LEU A 211 -83.16 60.94 -26.86
N VAL A 212 -83.79 61.05 -25.70
CA VAL A 212 -83.32 60.42 -24.45
C VAL A 212 -83.30 58.90 -24.58
N LYS A 213 -84.32 58.29 -25.22
CA LYS A 213 -84.29 56.85 -25.52
C LYS A 213 -83.10 56.47 -26.41
N GLY A 214 -82.78 57.29 -27.42
CA GLY A 214 -81.59 57.09 -28.23
C GLY A 214 -80.30 57.15 -27.40
N GLN A 215 -80.19 58.13 -26.48
CA GLN A 215 -79.04 58.23 -25.57
C GLN A 215 -78.91 57.01 -24.64
N ILE A 216 -80.03 56.50 -24.11
CA ILE A 216 -80.04 55.29 -23.29
C ILE A 216 -79.47 54.10 -24.07
N VAL A 217 -79.93 53.88 -25.31
CA VAL A 217 -79.42 52.78 -26.16
C VAL A 217 -77.91 52.93 -26.38
N THR A 218 -77.42 54.13 -26.71
CA THR A 218 -75.97 54.33 -26.91
C THR A 218 -75.15 54.10 -25.63
N LEU A 219 -75.70 54.43 -24.47
CA LEU A 219 -75.05 54.19 -23.17
C LEU A 219 -75.05 52.71 -22.80
N GLU A 220 -76.14 51.99 -23.08
CA GLU A 220 -76.24 50.54 -22.89
C GLU A 220 -75.23 49.78 -23.77
N GLU A 221 -75.09 50.17 -25.04
CA GLU A 221 -74.09 49.61 -25.96
C GLU A 221 -72.65 49.86 -25.45
N SER A 222 -72.35 51.08 -25.00
CA SER A 222 -71.04 51.41 -24.43
C SER A 222 -70.74 50.65 -23.14
N LEU A 223 -71.74 50.46 -22.28
CA LEU A 223 -71.60 49.69 -21.05
C LEU A 223 -71.28 48.22 -21.35
N ASN A 224 -71.98 47.62 -22.31
CA ASN A 224 -71.76 46.23 -22.72
C ASN A 224 -70.35 46.03 -23.31
N VAL A 225 -69.85 46.97 -24.14
CA VAL A 225 -68.47 46.92 -24.64
C VAL A 225 -67.46 46.93 -23.49
N HIS A 226 -67.60 47.84 -22.52
CA HIS A 226 -66.70 47.91 -21.37
C HIS A 226 -66.79 46.68 -20.45
N GLU A 227 -67.97 46.08 -20.29
CA GLU A 227 -68.11 44.82 -19.53
C GLU A 227 -67.33 43.69 -20.19
N MET A 228 -67.44 43.56 -21.52
CA MET A 228 -66.72 42.55 -22.29
C MET A 228 -65.19 42.79 -22.26
N GLU A 229 -64.74 44.03 -22.37
CA GLU A 229 -63.34 44.42 -22.21
C GLU A 229 -62.80 44.11 -20.80
N ALA A 230 -63.55 44.46 -19.75
CA ALA A 230 -63.18 44.17 -18.37
C ALA A 230 -63.05 42.67 -18.11
N LYS A 231 -63.95 41.86 -18.69
CA LYS A 231 -63.88 40.40 -18.62
C LYS A 231 -62.64 39.85 -19.30
N ALA A 232 -62.34 40.28 -20.53
CA ALA A 232 -61.13 39.89 -21.25
C ALA A 232 -59.84 40.31 -20.51
N ASN A 233 -59.83 41.50 -19.91
CA ASN A 233 -58.73 41.99 -19.10
C ASN A 233 -58.53 41.14 -17.84
N ARG A 234 -59.61 40.79 -17.14
CA ARG A 234 -59.55 39.91 -15.97
C ARG A 234 -58.96 38.53 -16.32
N GLU A 235 -59.38 37.95 -17.43
CA GLU A 235 -58.84 36.67 -17.92
C GLU A 235 -57.34 36.77 -18.23
N THR A 236 -56.92 37.88 -18.85
CA THR A 236 -55.50 38.16 -19.12
C THR A 236 -54.68 38.30 -17.84
N ILE A 237 -55.18 39.04 -16.85
CA ILE A 237 -54.51 39.19 -15.54
C ILE A 237 -54.35 37.83 -14.86
N VAL A 238 -55.38 36.98 -14.85
CA VAL A 238 -55.32 35.65 -14.22
C VAL A 238 -54.28 34.76 -14.90
N ARG A 239 -54.21 34.79 -16.24
CA ARG A 239 -53.20 34.06 -17.02
C ARG A 239 -51.78 34.54 -16.71
N LEU A 240 -51.55 35.86 -16.71
CA LEU A 240 -50.25 36.44 -16.38
C LEU A 240 -49.84 36.14 -14.93
N ALA A 241 -50.76 36.22 -13.97
CA ALA A 241 -50.49 35.86 -12.57
C ALA A 241 -50.07 34.39 -12.43
N SER A 242 -50.70 33.50 -13.20
CA SER A 242 -50.34 32.07 -13.22
C SER A 242 -48.95 31.84 -13.81
N GLU A 243 -48.59 32.61 -14.85
CA GLU A 243 -47.26 32.57 -15.45
C GLU A 243 -46.18 33.09 -14.51
N VAL A 244 -46.40 34.22 -13.84
CA VAL A 244 -45.49 34.75 -12.81
C VAL A 244 -45.28 33.73 -11.70
N ASN A 245 -46.35 33.09 -11.21
CA ASN A 245 -46.25 32.05 -10.18
C ASN A 245 -45.49 30.80 -10.66
N ARG A 246 -45.59 30.45 -11.94
CA ARG A 246 -44.82 29.35 -12.55
C ARG A 246 -43.34 29.71 -12.59
N GLU A 247 -43.00 30.91 -13.05
CA GLU A 247 -41.61 31.37 -13.10
C GLU A 247 -41.00 31.53 -11.70
N GLN A 248 -41.75 32.07 -10.73
CA GLN A 248 -41.28 32.21 -9.36
C GLN A 248 -40.94 30.86 -8.71
N ARG A 249 -41.74 29.81 -8.99
CA ARG A 249 -41.43 28.44 -8.57
C ARG A 249 -40.16 27.89 -9.22
N LYS A 250 -39.96 28.15 -10.51
CA LYS A 250 -38.72 27.76 -11.20
C LYS A 250 -37.50 28.47 -10.62
N THR A 251 -37.59 29.78 -10.39
CA THR A 251 -36.50 30.55 -9.75
C THR A 251 -36.16 30.02 -8.36
N ALA A 252 -37.16 29.64 -7.57
CA ALA A 252 -36.94 29.00 -6.26
C ALA A 252 -36.21 27.66 -6.40
N SER A 253 -36.64 26.81 -7.35
CA SER A 253 -35.98 25.54 -7.65
C SER A 253 -34.53 25.71 -8.10
N TRP A 254 -34.25 26.65 -9.01
CA TRP A 254 -32.88 26.92 -9.47
C TRP A 254 -31.98 27.45 -8.36
N LYS A 255 -32.56 28.23 -7.44
CA LYS A 255 -31.81 28.72 -6.28
C LYS A 255 -31.41 27.56 -5.37
N GLU A 256 -32.34 26.65 -5.07
CA GLU A 256 -32.08 25.46 -4.24
C GLU A 256 -31.02 24.55 -4.88
N GLU A 257 -31.13 24.27 -6.18
CA GLU A 257 -30.14 23.47 -6.91
C GLU A 257 -28.76 24.14 -6.91
N LYS A 258 -28.70 25.46 -7.13
CA LYS A 258 -27.44 26.21 -7.04
C LYS A 258 -26.82 26.08 -5.64
N ASP A 259 -27.62 26.22 -4.59
CA ASP A 259 -27.14 26.15 -3.22
C ASP A 259 -26.64 24.73 -2.87
N GLN A 260 -27.33 23.68 -3.36
CA GLN A 260 -26.87 22.29 -3.27
C GLN A 260 -25.53 22.07 -4.00
N LEU A 261 -25.41 22.53 -5.25
CA LEU A 261 -24.15 22.42 -6.01
C LEU A 261 -22.98 23.14 -5.33
N ASN A 262 -23.24 24.28 -4.68
CA ASN A 262 -22.19 24.96 -3.90
C ASN A 262 -21.75 24.14 -2.68
N GLN A 263 -22.69 23.47 -2.00
CA GLN A 263 -22.38 22.60 -0.87
C GLN A 263 -21.57 21.36 -1.30
N ASP A 264 -21.93 20.77 -2.44
CA ASP A 264 -21.22 19.63 -3.02
C ASP A 264 -19.81 20.03 -3.46
N LEU A 265 -19.65 21.22 -4.06
CA LEU A 265 -18.34 21.76 -4.42
C LEU A 265 -17.43 21.94 -3.20
N LEU A 266 -17.95 22.51 -2.11
CA LEU A 266 -17.18 22.66 -0.86
C LEU A 266 -16.74 21.30 -0.30
N SER A 267 -17.66 20.34 -0.27
CA SER A 267 -17.37 18.97 0.20
C SER A 267 -16.31 18.27 -0.66
N ALA A 268 -16.37 18.46 -1.99
CA ALA A 268 -15.39 17.93 -2.93
C ALA A 268 -14.01 18.60 -2.77
N MET A 269 -13.98 19.91 -2.48
CA MET A 269 -12.73 20.62 -2.19
C MET A 269 -12.06 20.10 -0.92
N GLU A 270 -12.81 19.87 0.16
CA GLU A 270 -12.26 19.30 1.40
C GLU A 270 -11.69 17.88 1.19
N ALA A 271 -12.39 17.04 0.42
CA ALA A 271 -11.93 15.71 0.05
C ALA A 271 -10.65 15.77 -0.81
N LYS A 272 -10.59 16.69 -1.77
CA LYS A 272 -9.40 16.93 -2.58
C LYS A 272 -8.20 17.32 -1.70
N GLU A 273 -8.37 18.27 -0.79
CA GLU A 273 -7.30 18.68 0.13
C GLU A 273 -6.82 17.53 1.03
N ALA A 274 -7.72 16.64 1.43
CA ALA A 274 -7.35 15.43 2.18
C ALA A 274 -6.47 14.50 1.35
N LEU A 275 -6.84 14.23 0.11
CA LEU A 275 -6.03 13.43 -0.81
C LEU A 275 -4.67 14.07 -1.12
N GLU A 276 -4.61 15.40 -1.28
CA GLU A 276 -3.35 16.11 -1.48
C GLU A 276 -2.40 15.95 -0.28
N ARG A 277 -2.93 15.93 0.95
CA ARG A 277 -2.15 15.63 2.16
C ARG A 277 -1.63 14.20 2.16
N GLU A 278 -2.47 13.22 1.80
CA GLU A 278 -2.03 11.81 1.70
C GLU A 278 -0.95 11.61 0.64
N VAL A 279 -1.09 12.24 -0.52
CA VAL A 279 -0.07 12.19 -1.59
C VAL A 279 1.29 12.69 -1.08
N LYS A 280 1.33 13.79 -0.31
CA LYS A 280 2.56 14.30 0.29
C LYS A 280 3.19 13.27 1.25
N VAL A 281 2.39 12.66 2.12
CA VAL A 281 2.86 11.61 3.05
C VAL A 281 3.42 10.40 2.28
N PHE A 282 2.76 9.96 1.20
CA PHE A 282 3.28 8.87 0.38
C PHE A 282 4.57 9.23 -0.35
N GLN A 283 4.71 10.47 -0.82
CA GLN A 283 5.97 10.95 -1.43
C GLN A 283 7.11 10.96 -0.41
N GLU A 284 6.88 11.44 0.81
CA GLU A 284 7.87 11.43 1.89
C GLU A 284 8.30 10.00 2.24
N ARG A 285 7.34 9.07 2.36
CA ARG A 285 7.62 7.66 2.63
C ARG A 285 8.40 7.00 1.49
N LEU A 286 8.08 7.35 0.24
CA LEU A 286 8.81 6.85 -0.92
C LEU A 286 10.27 7.33 -0.91
N LEU A 287 10.49 8.62 -0.64
CA LEU A 287 11.84 9.18 -0.53
C LEU A 287 12.63 8.56 0.63
N ALA A 288 11.99 8.33 1.78
CA ALA A 288 12.61 7.64 2.90
C ALA A 288 12.98 6.19 2.53
N GLY A 289 12.08 5.46 1.85
CA GLY A 289 12.34 4.10 1.36
C GLY A 289 13.48 4.05 0.34
N GLN A 290 13.57 5.02 -0.56
CA GLN A 290 14.66 5.14 -1.53
C GLN A 290 16.01 5.32 -0.82
N ARG A 291 16.09 6.24 0.16
CA ARG A 291 17.32 6.44 0.95
C ARG A 291 17.74 5.18 1.71
N ALA A 292 16.79 4.47 2.30
CA ALA A 292 17.05 3.22 3.01
C ALA A 292 17.58 2.13 2.05
N TRP A 293 16.98 2.01 0.87
CA TRP A 293 17.46 1.07 -0.16
C TRP A 293 18.88 1.41 -0.65
N ASP A 294 19.16 2.69 -0.88
CA ASP A 294 20.50 3.16 -1.27
C ASP A 294 21.54 2.86 -0.18
N ALA A 295 21.18 3.04 1.10
CA ALA A 295 22.03 2.67 2.23
C ALA A 295 22.31 1.16 2.27
N SER A 296 21.27 0.31 2.18
CA SER A 296 21.43 -1.15 2.14
C SER A 296 22.27 -1.61 0.95
N LYS A 297 22.16 -0.93 -0.20
CA LYS A 297 22.98 -1.21 -1.38
C LYS A 297 24.46 -0.89 -1.12
N GLN A 298 24.74 0.21 -0.43
CA GLN A 298 26.11 0.57 -0.02
C GLN A 298 26.67 -0.45 0.98
N GLU A 299 25.91 -0.82 2.01
CA GLU A 299 26.30 -1.84 3.00
C GLU A 299 26.61 -3.19 2.34
N LEU A 300 25.76 -3.65 1.42
CA LEU A 300 26.00 -4.87 0.66
C LEU A 300 27.31 -4.80 -0.15
N SER A 301 27.62 -3.64 -0.73
CA SER A 301 28.87 -3.45 -1.47
C SER A 301 30.10 -3.52 -0.56
N LEU A 302 30.01 -2.99 0.66
CA LEU A 302 31.08 -3.07 1.67
C LEU A 302 31.26 -4.50 2.15
N LEU A 303 30.15 -5.19 2.46
CA LEU A 303 30.17 -6.58 2.91
C LEU A 303 30.76 -7.53 1.85
N LYS A 304 30.48 -7.27 0.56
CA LYS A 304 31.12 -8.01 -0.54
C LYS A 304 32.64 -7.81 -0.55
N LYS A 305 33.12 -6.58 -0.36
CA LYS A 305 34.57 -6.29 -0.32
C LYS A 305 35.23 -7.00 0.86
N SER A 306 34.65 -6.90 2.06
CA SER A 306 35.21 -7.56 3.25
C SER A 306 35.17 -9.09 3.12
N SER A 307 34.12 -9.65 2.51
CA SER A 307 34.06 -11.09 2.22
C SER A 307 35.18 -11.54 1.28
N CYS A 308 35.45 -10.78 0.20
CA CYS A 308 36.54 -11.08 -0.72
C CYS A 308 37.93 -10.95 -0.05
N GLU A 309 38.11 -9.99 0.85
CA GLU A 309 39.35 -9.84 1.63
C GLU A 309 39.55 -11.01 2.59
N LEU A 310 38.49 -11.41 3.31
CA LEU A 310 38.53 -12.56 4.21
C LEU A 310 38.86 -13.85 3.44
N GLU A 311 38.25 -14.06 2.28
CA GLU A 311 38.53 -15.21 1.42
C GLU A 311 40.00 -15.26 0.96
N LYS A 312 40.58 -14.11 0.58
CA LYS A 312 42.02 -14.01 0.26
C LYS A 312 42.88 -14.36 1.47
N SER A 313 42.55 -13.85 2.65
CA SER A 313 43.30 -14.13 3.89
C SER A 313 43.23 -15.60 4.29
N LEU A 314 42.05 -16.22 4.15
CA LEU A 314 41.82 -17.64 4.41
C LEU A 314 42.65 -18.51 3.46
N LYS A 315 42.65 -18.16 2.16
CA LYS A 315 43.46 -18.86 1.16
C LYS A 315 44.95 -18.76 1.49
N ALA A 316 45.45 -17.57 1.80
CA ALA A 316 46.85 -17.37 2.19
C ALA A 316 47.21 -18.17 3.46
N SER A 317 46.36 -18.14 4.49
CA SER A 317 46.56 -18.92 5.71
C SER A 317 46.58 -20.43 5.44
N ARG A 318 45.73 -20.92 4.53
CA ARG A 318 45.71 -22.32 4.13
C ARG A 318 46.98 -22.71 3.39
N GLU A 319 47.45 -21.88 2.46
CA GLU A 319 48.72 -22.10 1.76
C GLU A 319 49.90 -22.17 2.75
N VAL A 320 49.95 -21.26 3.73
CA VAL A 320 50.97 -21.28 4.80
C VAL A 320 50.87 -22.55 5.64
N ALA A 321 49.67 -22.96 6.05
CA ALA A 321 49.47 -24.19 6.80
C ALA A 321 49.93 -25.42 6.00
N THR A 322 49.54 -25.53 4.72
CA THR A 322 49.97 -26.64 3.85
C THR A 322 51.49 -26.66 3.61
N ALA A 323 52.12 -25.50 3.51
CA ALA A 323 53.58 -25.39 3.38
C ALA A 323 54.28 -25.85 4.67
N SER A 324 53.78 -25.44 5.84
CA SER A 324 54.29 -25.88 7.14
C SER A 324 54.10 -27.37 7.37
N GLU A 325 52.94 -27.92 7.03
CA GLU A 325 52.68 -29.37 7.07
C GLU A 325 53.64 -30.14 6.17
N SER A 326 53.89 -29.66 4.95
CA SER A 326 54.83 -30.27 4.00
C SER A 326 56.27 -30.22 4.52
N GLN A 327 56.69 -29.10 5.11
CA GLN A 327 58.00 -28.96 5.76
C GLN A 327 58.15 -29.92 6.94
N ASN A 328 57.12 -30.01 7.79
CA ASN A 328 57.09 -30.93 8.92
C ASN A 328 57.14 -32.39 8.45
N ALA A 329 56.42 -32.74 7.38
CA ALA A 329 56.49 -34.07 6.78
C ALA A 329 57.89 -34.40 6.27
N SER A 330 58.52 -33.47 5.52
CA SER A 330 59.90 -33.65 5.04
C SER A 330 60.92 -33.74 6.19
N PHE A 331 60.75 -32.95 7.25
CA PHE A 331 61.59 -33.05 8.45
C PHE A 331 61.45 -34.42 9.12
N ARG A 332 60.21 -34.88 9.34
CA ARG A 332 59.95 -36.21 9.90
C ARG A 332 60.56 -37.32 9.03
N GLU A 333 60.45 -37.22 7.72
CA GLU A 333 61.08 -38.17 6.79
C GLU A 333 62.60 -38.19 6.90
N LYS A 334 63.26 -37.01 7.01
CA LYS A 334 64.71 -36.93 7.25
C LYS A 334 65.12 -37.58 8.57
N VAL A 335 64.38 -37.31 9.65
CA VAL A 335 64.62 -37.92 10.96
C VAL A 335 64.45 -39.44 10.89
N ALA A 336 63.36 -39.93 10.29
CA ALA A 336 63.13 -41.36 10.09
C ALA A 336 64.23 -42.02 9.24
N GLY A 337 64.73 -41.35 8.20
CA GLY A 337 65.87 -41.81 7.40
C GLY A 337 67.16 -41.95 8.21
N LEU A 338 67.47 -40.98 9.07
CA LEU A 338 68.64 -41.03 9.97
C LEU A 338 68.53 -42.19 10.98
N LEU A 339 67.32 -42.43 11.52
CA LEU A 339 67.08 -43.54 12.44
C LEU A 339 67.12 -44.91 11.72
N THR A 340 66.73 -44.95 10.44
CA THR A 340 66.66 -46.19 9.65
C THR A 340 68.03 -46.76 9.29
N GLY A 341 68.96 -45.92 8.85
CA GLY A 341 70.30 -46.36 8.42
C GLY A 341 71.19 -46.91 9.54
N LEU A 342 70.74 -46.76 10.79
CA LEU A 342 71.52 -47.00 11.98
C LEU A 342 71.12 -48.36 12.62
N TRP A 343 69.83 -48.71 12.69
CA TRP A 343 69.37 -49.90 13.45
C TRP A 343 68.11 -50.60 12.88
N GLY A 344 67.65 -50.31 11.65
CA GLY A 344 66.48 -50.98 11.01
C GLY A 344 65.36 -50.03 10.58
N MET A 345 64.43 -50.50 9.72
CA MET A 345 63.40 -49.67 9.06
C MET A 345 62.49 -48.92 10.06
N THR A 346 62.52 -47.58 10.03
CA THR A 346 61.69 -46.70 10.89
C THR A 346 60.68 -45.93 10.04
N GLY A 347 59.42 -45.88 10.46
CA GLY A 347 58.35 -45.12 9.77
C GLY A 347 58.49 -43.60 9.95
N SER A 348 57.94 -42.81 9.00
CA SER A 348 58.03 -41.34 9.00
C SER A 348 56.89 -40.62 9.74
N THR A 349 56.04 -41.34 10.46
CA THR A 349 55.01 -40.76 11.34
C THR A 349 55.63 -40.29 12.65
N GLU A 350 55.06 -39.25 13.25
CA GLU A 350 55.56 -38.66 14.50
C GLU A 350 55.63 -39.71 15.61
N ASP A 351 54.56 -40.49 15.79
CA ASP A 351 54.49 -41.55 16.79
C ASP A 351 55.55 -42.64 16.58
N ALA A 352 55.78 -43.07 15.33
CA ALA A 352 56.78 -44.09 15.01
C ALA A 352 58.22 -43.60 15.26
N ILE A 353 58.49 -42.33 15.00
CA ILE A 353 59.78 -41.70 15.32
C ILE A 353 59.97 -41.64 16.84
N LEU A 354 58.94 -41.23 17.58
CA LEU A 354 58.99 -41.12 19.05
C LEU A 354 59.19 -42.50 19.71
N GLU A 355 58.41 -43.50 19.30
CA GLU A 355 58.54 -44.88 19.78
C GLU A 355 59.96 -45.40 19.53
N ARG A 356 60.51 -45.16 18.34
CA ARG A 356 61.86 -45.58 18.00
C ARG A 356 62.94 -44.92 18.86
N ILE A 357 62.80 -43.62 19.15
CA ILE A 357 63.73 -42.92 20.04
C ILE A 357 63.66 -43.50 21.46
N GLN A 358 62.46 -43.79 21.97
CA GLN A 358 62.27 -44.40 23.28
C GLN A 358 62.88 -45.80 23.37
N GLU A 359 62.75 -46.62 22.31
CA GLU A 359 63.43 -47.92 22.21
C GLU A 359 64.95 -47.78 22.28
N MET A 360 65.53 -46.86 21.50
CA MET A 360 66.98 -46.60 21.54
C MET A 360 67.45 -46.16 22.93
N GLY A 361 66.72 -45.26 23.59
CA GLY A 361 67.04 -44.82 24.95
C GLY A 361 67.03 -45.99 25.94
N SER A 362 66.03 -46.85 25.84
CA SER A 362 65.91 -48.05 26.68
C SER A 362 67.07 -49.03 26.43
N GLN A 363 67.44 -49.26 25.17
CA GLN A 363 68.58 -50.12 24.81
C GLN A 363 69.93 -49.55 25.26
N GLU A 364 70.15 -48.24 25.13
CA GLU A 364 71.39 -47.61 25.60
C GLU A 364 71.50 -47.70 27.12
N GLU A 365 70.39 -47.50 27.85
CA GLU A 365 70.36 -47.72 29.28
C GLU A 365 70.64 -49.18 29.66
N ASP A 366 70.05 -50.15 28.96
CA ASP A 366 70.34 -51.57 29.17
C ASP A 366 71.80 -51.91 28.88
N GLY A 367 72.37 -51.33 27.82
CA GLY A 367 73.78 -51.45 27.46
C GLY A 367 74.70 -50.82 28.51
N ARG A 368 74.35 -49.65 29.07
CA ARG A 368 75.05 -49.03 30.20
C ARG A 368 74.95 -49.91 31.44
N ARG A 369 73.77 -50.41 31.77
CA ARG A 369 73.55 -51.35 32.89
C ARG A 369 74.38 -52.63 32.70
N ALA A 370 74.44 -53.18 31.49
CA ALA A 370 75.24 -54.35 31.17
C ALA A 370 76.76 -54.08 31.27
N ASN A 371 77.22 -52.92 30.79
CA ASN A 371 78.61 -52.49 30.95
C ASN A 371 78.97 -52.27 32.42
N LEU A 372 78.13 -51.58 33.20
CA LEU A 372 78.30 -51.43 34.64
C LEU A 372 78.36 -52.79 35.35
N ARG A 373 77.51 -53.76 34.95
CA ARG A 373 77.59 -55.14 35.45
C ARG A 373 78.91 -55.81 35.07
N LEU A 374 79.41 -55.62 33.85
CA LEU A 374 80.71 -56.13 33.40
C LEU A 374 81.87 -55.49 34.17
N TYR A 375 81.85 -54.17 34.38
CA TYR A 375 82.82 -53.46 35.23
C TYR A 375 82.76 -53.95 36.68
N PHE A 376 81.56 -54.20 37.22
CA PHE A 376 81.38 -54.75 38.56
C PHE A 376 81.86 -56.20 38.67
N LEU A 377 81.60 -57.05 37.67
CA LEU A 377 82.12 -58.41 37.58
C LEU A 377 83.66 -58.41 37.46
N ARG A 378 84.23 -57.52 36.66
CA ARG A 378 85.68 -57.33 36.52
C ARG A 378 86.34 -56.81 37.80
N TRP A 379 85.66 -55.91 38.52
CA TRP A 379 86.06 -55.44 39.84
C TRP A 379 86.02 -56.61 40.85
N LYS A 380 84.96 -57.43 40.81
CA LYS A 380 84.80 -58.62 41.65
C LYS A 380 85.85 -59.70 41.37
N GLU A 381 86.24 -59.92 40.11
CA GLU A 381 87.34 -60.83 39.74
C GLU A 381 88.71 -60.32 40.21
N SER A 382 88.92 -58.99 40.22
CA SER A 382 90.14 -58.38 40.77
C SER A 382 90.17 -58.41 42.32
N TYR A 383 89.02 -58.58 42.99
CA TYR A 383 88.88 -58.59 44.45
C TYR A 383 88.58 -59.98 45.05
N SER A 384 88.66 -61.06 44.29
CA SER A 384 88.49 -62.43 44.79
C SER A 384 89.82 -63.14 45.10
N GLY A 385 90.84 -62.36 45.49
CA GLY A 385 92.19 -62.84 45.81
C GLY A 385 92.83 -62.16 47.03
N GLY A 386 92.04 -61.70 48.01
CA GLY A 386 92.59 -61.10 49.23
C GLY A 386 91.55 -60.86 50.33
N SER A 387 91.69 -61.59 51.43
CA SER A 387 91.18 -61.37 52.80
C SER A 387 89.87 -60.59 53.02
N VAL A 388 88.89 -61.35 53.52
CA VAL A 388 87.76 -60.90 54.34
C VAL A 388 88.25 -59.93 55.42
N GLY A 389 87.76 -58.69 55.44
CA GLY A 389 88.05 -57.80 56.57
C GLY A 389 87.56 -56.34 56.52
N ILE A 390 87.34 -55.71 55.35
CA ILE A 390 87.07 -54.24 55.32
C ILE A 390 86.09 -53.81 54.21
N VAL A 391 84.89 -54.42 54.14
CA VAL A 391 83.87 -53.96 53.17
C VAL A 391 82.50 -53.67 53.81
N GLU A 392 82.29 -54.02 55.08
CA GLU A 392 81.03 -53.72 55.77
C GLU A 392 80.87 -52.23 56.14
N THR A 393 81.94 -51.44 56.13
CA THR A 393 81.91 -49.99 56.41
C THR A 393 81.84 -49.08 55.18
N GLN A 394 81.93 -49.61 53.95
CA GLN A 394 81.78 -48.80 52.72
C GLN A 394 80.42 -48.99 52.02
N LEU A 395 79.68 -50.05 52.34
CA LEU A 395 78.32 -50.24 51.83
C LEU A 395 77.29 -49.33 52.53
N GLU A 396 77.61 -48.80 53.72
CA GLU A 396 76.82 -47.77 54.41
C GLU A 396 77.09 -46.35 53.90
N ALA A 397 78.27 -46.07 53.32
CA ALA A 397 78.60 -44.77 52.72
C ALA A 397 77.96 -44.55 51.33
N LEU A 398 77.60 -45.63 50.62
CA LEU A 398 76.90 -45.54 49.33
C LEU A 398 75.37 -45.49 49.47
N LYS A 399 74.82 -45.77 50.65
CA LYS A 399 73.39 -45.55 50.97
C LYS A 399 73.08 -44.12 51.40
N SER A 400 74.10 -43.30 51.74
CA SER A 400 73.92 -41.89 52.11
C SER A 400 74.02 -40.89 50.95
N LEU A 401 74.36 -41.34 49.74
CA LEU A 401 74.30 -40.53 48.51
C LEU A 401 73.04 -40.94 47.75
N GLY A 402 71.93 -40.30 48.10
CA GLY A 402 70.60 -40.59 47.59
C GLY A 402 70.52 -40.64 46.07
N CYS A 403 70.42 -41.85 45.53
CA CYS A 403 69.76 -42.15 44.27
C CYS A 403 68.70 -43.21 44.58
N ALA A 404 67.49 -42.74 44.87
CA ALA A 404 66.29 -43.55 44.68
C ALA A 404 66.08 -43.77 43.16
N PRO A 405 65.38 -44.85 42.74
CA PRO A 405 64.94 -45.00 41.35
C PRO A 405 64.04 -43.85 40.89
#